data_AF-A0A1B1DY07-F1
#
_entry.id   AF-A0A1B1DY07-F1
#
_cell.length_a   1.000
_cell.length_b   1.000
_cell.length_c   1.000
_cell.angle_alpha   90.00
_cell.angle_beta   90.00
_cell.angle_gamma   90.00
#
_symmetry.space_group_name_H-M   'P 1'
#
loop_
_entity.id
_entity.type
_entity.pdbx_description
1 polymer ?
#
loop_
_entity_poly.entity_id
_entity_poly.type
_entity_poly.pdbx_seq_one_letter_code
_entity_poly.pdbx_strand_id
1 'polypeptide(L)'
;MVYGIIIHSSECHEKYYFSYYYETEKIEQEEEEDDSNRQQTIIKRVLEEIAYYENEKVKTDNTIKNHREKYLDLLDAFLSKNNNDEGKINGEGFFRIVDPSLFKNRINVLWKVLNKICYTLVFYAHENIHLADYFLHTFISSLKDHHDSVKRKKSKSDMELFHPDTVLAVLYFFLPKGQLLLMNENHAKYLNSQVKQFLADKAQLNPKDSKHA
;
A
#
# COMPACT_ATOMS: atom_id res chain seq x y z
N MET A 1 10.88 2.97 -10.67
CA MET A 1 10.09 3.86 -9.81
C MET A 1 8.77 3.20 -9.44
N VAL A 2 8.17 3.58 -8.31
CA VAL A 2 6.79 3.28 -7.97
C VAL A 2 5.88 4.12 -8.87
N TYR A 3 4.92 3.46 -9.50
CA TYR A 3 3.92 4.06 -10.36
C TYR A 3 2.73 4.57 -9.54
N GLY A 4 2.33 3.84 -8.50
CA GLY A 4 1.27 4.28 -7.61
C GLY A 4 1.05 3.37 -6.41
N ILE A 5 0.18 3.83 -5.52
CA ILE A 5 -0.29 3.10 -4.35
C ILE A 5 -1.80 3.15 -4.32
N ILE A 6 -2.43 2.04 -3.92
CA ILE A 6 -3.89 1.91 -3.79
C ILE A 6 -4.17 1.26 -2.43
N ILE A 7 -5.09 1.84 -1.67
CA ILE A 7 -5.58 1.32 -0.39
C ILE A 7 -7.10 1.12 -0.55
N HIS A 8 -7.54 -0.12 -0.41
CA HIS A 8 -8.95 -0.50 -0.57
C HIS A 8 -9.32 -1.62 0.40
N SER A 9 -10.61 -1.95 0.52
CA SER A 9 -11.02 -3.12 1.30
C SER A 9 -10.61 -4.41 0.61
N SER A 10 -10.15 -5.39 1.39
CA SER A 10 -9.90 -6.74 0.87
C SER A 10 -11.18 -7.56 0.64
N GLU A 11 -12.35 -7.06 1.06
CA GLU A 11 -13.63 -7.78 1.00
C GLU A 11 -14.61 -7.17 0.00
N CYS A 12 -14.44 -5.89 -0.35
CA CYS A 12 -15.38 -5.16 -1.19
C CYS A 12 -14.65 -4.24 -2.17
N HIS A 13 -15.01 -4.33 -3.45
CA HIS A 13 -14.45 -3.51 -4.52
C HIS A 13 -14.95 -2.04 -4.45
N GLU A 14 -16.12 -1.79 -3.86
CA GLU A 14 -16.71 -0.46 -3.73
C GLU A 14 -16.12 0.33 -2.55
N LYS A 15 -15.50 -0.36 -1.59
CA LYS A 15 -14.93 0.29 -0.40
C LYS A 15 -13.48 0.67 -0.62
N TYR A 16 -13.32 1.86 -1.20
CA TYR A 16 -12.05 2.48 -1.52
C TYR A 16 -11.62 3.48 -0.44
N TYR A 17 -10.33 3.51 -0.11
CA TYR A 17 -9.79 4.39 0.95
C TYR A 17 -8.84 5.46 0.40
N PHE A 18 -7.96 5.10 -0.54
CA PHE A 18 -6.94 6.01 -1.06
C PHE A 18 -6.29 5.47 -2.35
N SER A 19 -5.88 6.35 -3.26
CA SER A 19 -4.96 6.04 -4.35
C SER A 19 -4.15 7.27 -4.68
N TYR A 20 -2.93 7.03 -5.15
CA TYR A 20 -2.04 8.06 -5.62
C TYR A 20 -1.11 7.49 -6.68
N TYR A 21 -1.04 8.14 -7.84
CA TYR A 21 -0.14 7.80 -8.92
C TYR A 21 0.96 8.88 -9.05
N TYR A 22 2.19 8.43 -9.26
CA TYR A 22 3.36 9.28 -9.49
C TYR A 22 3.51 9.51 -11.00
N GLU A 23 2.84 10.52 -11.58
CA GLU A 23 3.09 10.84 -12.99
C GLU A 23 4.48 11.46 -13.19
N THR A 24 5.11 11.12 -14.31
CA THR A 24 6.33 11.79 -14.79
C THR A 24 6.05 12.72 -15.99
N GLU A 25 4.91 12.58 -16.66
CA GLU A 25 4.54 13.32 -17.89
C GLU A 25 3.00 13.40 -17.96
N LYS A 26 2.37 14.58 -17.81
CA LYS A 26 0.90 14.73 -17.88
C LYS A 26 0.44 15.65 -19.01
N ILE A 27 -0.66 15.27 -19.69
CA ILE A 27 -1.57 16.17 -20.43
C ILE A 27 -3.00 15.89 -19.91
N GLU A 28 -3.70 16.93 -19.45
CA GLU A 28 -4.69 16.86 -18.37
C GLU A 28 -6.07 16.21 -18.66
N GLN A 29 -6.46 15.93 -19.90
CA GLN A 29 -7.88 15.67 -20.22
C GLN A 29 -8.24 14.26 -20.73
N GLU A 30 -7.28 13.47 -21.19
CA GLU A 30 -7.54 12.09 -21.69
C GLU A 30 -7.24 11.00 -20.64
N GLU A 31 -6.60 11.32 -19.51
CA GLU A 31 -5.99 10.33 -18.61
C GLU A 31 -6.79 10.01 -17.33
N GLU A 32 -7.76 10.83 -16.90
CA GLU A 32 -8.57 10.53 -15.69
C GLU A 32 -9.41 9.25 -15.83
N GLU A 33 -9.94 9.00 -17.02
CA GLU A 33 -10.70 7.79 -17.33
C GLU A 33 -9.79 6.55 -17.40
N ASP A 34 -8.56 6.71 -17.90
CA ASP A 34 -7.57 5.63 -17.98
C ASP A 34 -7.03 5.24 -16.58
N ASP A 35 -6.77 6.21 -15.71
CA ASP A 35 -6.35 5.94 -14.33
C ASP A 35 -7.42 5.25 -13.50
N SER A 36 -8.69 5.63 -13.69
CA SER A 36 -9.84 4.94 -13.09
C SER A 36 -9.92 3.49 -13.58
N ASN A 37 -9.77 3.26 -14.88
CA ASN A 37 -9.78 1.91 -15.46
C ASN A 37 -8.61 1.04 -14.95
N ARG A 38 -7.39 1.59 -14.91
CA ARG A 38 -6.21 0.95 -14.32
C ARG A 38 -6.45 0.58 -12.86
N GLN A 39 -6.95 1.52 -12.07
CA GLN A 39 -7.24 1.31 -10.66
C GLN A 39 -8.26 0.18 -10.45
N GLN A 40 -9.39 0.22 -11.16
CA GLN A 40 -10.42 -0.81 -11.06
C GLN A 40 -9.90 -2.18 -11.47
N THR A 41 -9.12 -2.24 -12.56
CA THR A 41 -8.52 -3.48 -13.04
C THR A 41 -7.54 -4.07 -12.03
N ILE A 42 -6.70 -3.24 -11.41
CA ILE A 42 -5.77 -3.68 -10.36
C ILE A 42 -6.54 -4.19 -9.15
N ILE A 43 -7.51 -3.43 -8.64
CA ILE A 43 -8.31 -3.81 -7.46
C ILE A 43 -9.01 -5.15 -7.72
N LYS A 44 -9.67 -5.30 -8.87
CA LYS A 44 -10.36 -6.54 -9.25
C LYS A 44 -9.40 -7.74 -9.23
N ARG A 45 -8.24 -7.59 -9.85
CA ARG A 45 -7.25 -8.68 -9.92
C ARG A 45 -6.65 -9.01 -8.55
N VAL A 46 -6.41 -8.01 -7.70
CA VAL A 46 -5.97 -8.23 -6.31
C VAL A 46 -7.02 -9.01 -5.52
N LEU A 47 -8.31 -8.68 -5.66
CA LEU A 47 -9.39 -9.41 -4.99
C LEU A 47 -9.53 -10.85 -5.52
N GLU A 48 -9.36 -11.07 -6.82
CA GLU A 48 -9.32 -12.41 -7.42
C GLU A 48 -8.18 -13.26 -6.85
N GLU A 49 -6.98 -12.68 -6.70
CA GLU A 49 -5.82 -13.34 -6.08
C GLU A 49 -6.07 -13.65 -4.60
N ILE A 50 -6.61 -12.70 -3.82
CA ILE A 50 -6.97 -12.92 -2.41
C ILE A 50 -7.95 -14.09 -2.30
N ALA A 51 -9.03 -14.07 -3.09
CA ALA A 51 -10.03 -15.13 -3.09
C ALA A 51 -9.44 -16.47 -3.53
N TYR A 52 -8.51 -16.48 -4.49
CA TYR A 52 -7.80 -17.68 -4.91
C TYR A 52 -7.02 -18.30 -3.75
N TYR A 53 -6.22 -17.51 -3.04
CA TYR A 53 -5.42 -18.00 -1.91
C TYR A 53 -6.27 -18.42 -0.71
N GLU A 54 -7.37 -17.73 -0.43
CA GLU A 54 -8.31 -18.15 0.61
C GLU A 54 -8.95 -19.50 0.27
N ASN A 55 -9.37 -19.68 -0.99
CA ASN A 55 -9.95 -20.93 -1.47
C ASN A 55 -8.91 -22.06 -1.58
N GLU A 56 -7.66 -21.77 -1.94
CA GLU A 56 -6.58 -22.76 -1.93
C GLU A 56 -6.22 -23.18 -0.52
N LYS A 57 -6.16 -22.27 0.46
CA LYS A 57 -5.97 -22.64 1.88
C LYS A 57 -7.05 -23.61 2.36
N VAL A 58 -8.30 -23.40 1.93
CA VAL A 58 -9.44 -24.30 2.21
C VAL A 58 -9.30 -25.64 1.47
N LYS A 59 -8.69 -25.65 0.27
CA LYS A 59 -8.45 -26.86 -0.52
C LYS A 59 -7.17 -27.62 -0.17
N THR A 60 -6.17 -26.99 0.44
CA THR A 60 -4.92 -27.66 0.84
C THR A 60 -5.08 -28.62 2.03
N ASP A 61 -6.24 -28.62 2.69
CA ASP A 61 -6.68 -29.75 3.53
C ASP A 61 -7.04 -30.99 2.69
N ASN A 62 -7.12 -30.88 1.36
CA ASN A 62 -7.34 -31.97 0.41
C ASN A 62 -6.61 -31.72 -0.94
N THR A 63 -5.29 -31.82 -0.92
CA THR A 63 -4.38 -32.23 -2.03
C THR A 63 -4.36 -31.46 -3.38
N ILE A 64 -3.12 -31.27 -3.86
CA ILE A 64 -2.62 -30.98 -5.22
C ILE A 64 -2.31 -29.50 -5.53
N LYS A 65 -1.01 -29.18 -5.40
CA LYS A 65 -0.36 -27.99 -5.96
C LYS A 65 -0.16 -28.15 -7.46
N ASN A 66 -0.76 -27.26 -8.26
CA ASN A 66 -0.51 -27.19 -9.71
C ASN A 66 0.28 -25.92 -10.09
N HIS A 67 1.53 -26.13 -10.49
CA HIS A 67 2.30 -25.46 -11.56
C HIS A 67 2.27 -23.93 -11.84
N ARG A 68 1.81 -23.07 -10.93
CA ARG A 68 2.00 -21.61 -10.99
C ARG A 68 2.50 -21.17 -9.60
N GLU A 69 3.70 -20.68 -9.33
CA GLU A 69 4.79 -20.13 -10.12
C GLU A 69 6.06 -20.27 -9.24
N LYS A 70 7.20 -20.69 -9.80
CA LYS A 70 8.48 -20.77 -9.06
C LYS A 70 8.88 -19.49 -8.33
N TYR A 71 8.29 -18.34 -8.70
CA TYR A 71 8.53 -17.03 -8.11
C TYR A 71 7.76 -16.83 -6.80
N LEU A 72 6.54 -17.36 -6.71
CA LEU A 72 5.72 -17.34 -5.50
C LEU A 72 6.27 -18.30 -4.45
N ASP A 73 6.73 -19.50 -4.85
CA ASP A 73 7.43 -20.41 -3.91
C ASP A 73 8.72 -19.78 -3.35
N LEU A 74 9.40 -18.93 -4.14
CA LEU A 74 10.57 -18.14 -3.73
C LEU A 74 10.21 -16.87 -2.96
N LEU A 75 8.97 -16.41 -2.99
CA LEU A 75 8.48 -15.31 -2.14
C LEU A 75 8.00 -15.90 -0.81
N ASP A 76 7.19 -16.96 -0.83
CA ASP A 76 6.67 -17.68 0.35
C ASP A 76 7.80 -18.15 1.28
N ALA A 77 8.90 -18.68 0.72
CA ALA A 77 10.07 -19.09 1.51
C ALA A 77 10.77 -17.93 2.23
N PHE A 78 10.61 -16.69 1.74
CA PHE A 78 11.28 -15.50 2.27
C PHE A 78 10.36 -14.64 3.15
N LEU A 79 9.07 -14.62 2.85
CA LEU A 79 8.05 -13.85 3.55
C LEU A 79 7.60 -14.49 4.88
N SER A 80 7.84 -15.79 5.07
CA SER A 80 7.47 -16.59 6.26
C SER A 80 8.14 -16.18 7.60
N LYS A 81 8.91 -15.08 7.69
CA LYS A 81 9.84 -14.86 8.82
C LYS A 81 9.48 -13.82 9.89
N ASN A 82 8.31 -13.18 9.85
CA ASN A 82 7.91 -12.22 10.88
C ASN A 82 6.88 -12.80 11.87
N ASN A 83 7.38 -13.42 12.94
CA ASN A 83 6.61 -14.06 14.02
C ASN A 83 6.36 -13.12 15.22
N ASN A 84 5.57 -12.05 15.04
CA ASN A 84 4.98 -11.30 16.16
C ASN A 84 3.49 -11.09 15.88
N ASP A 85 2.62 -11.61 16.76
CA ASP A 85 1.19 -11.85 16.47
C ASP A 85 0.29 -10.60 16.51
N GLU A 86 0.70 -9.47 17.10
CA GLU A 86 -0.12 -8.24 17.12
C GLU A 86 0.21 -7.29 15.95
N GLY A 87 -0.25 -7.63 14.76
CA GLY A 87 -0.02 -6.84 13.54
C GLY A 87 0.52 -7.63 12.35
N LYS A 88 0.40 -8.96 12.42
CA LYS A 88 0.78 -9.84 11.33
C LYS A 88 -0.05 -9.54 10.08
N ILE A 89 0.62 -9.44 8.94
CA ILE A 89 -0.03 -9.34 7.63
C ILE A 89 -0.87 -10.61 7.42
N ASN A 90 -2.15 -10.44 7.15
CA ASN A 90 -3.14 -11.53 7.01
C ASN A 90 -2.96 -12.30 5.70
N GLY A 91 -2.48 -11.62 4.67
CA GLY A 91 -2.21 -12.18 3.35
C GLY A 91 -1.39 -11.22 2.52
N GLU A 92 -0.64 -11.75 1.57
CA GLU A 92 0.16 -10.96 0.66
C GLU A 92 0.32 -11.72 -0.65
N GLY A 93 0.68 -11.00 -1.70
CA GLY A 93 0.89 -11.62 -3.00
C GLY A 93 1.47 -10.65 -4.00
N PHE A 94 1.82 -11.20 -5.15
CA PHE A 94 2.54 -10.49 -6.18
C PHE A 94 2.12 -11.00 -7.54
N PHE A 95 1.86 -10.10 -8.48
CA PHE A 95 1.64 -10.46 -9.88
C PHE A 95 2.16 -9.40 -10.83
N ARG A 96 2.25 -9.75 -12.11
CA ARG A 96 2.70 -8.85 -13.18
C ARG A 96 1.59 -8.55 -14.17
N ILE A 97 1.49 -7.28 -14.56
CA ILE A 97 0.65 -6.79 -15.65
C ILE A 97 1.56 -6.53 -16.86
N VAL A 98 1.21 -7.15 -17.99
CA VAL A 98 1.94 -7.05 -19.27
C VAL A 98 1.04 -6.44 -20.35
N ASP A 99 -0.17 -6.02 -19.99
CA ASP A 99 -1.15 -5.46 -20.92
C ASP A 99 -0.78 -4.03 -21.32
N PRO A 100 -0.40 -3.79 -22.59
CA PRO A 100 -0.02 -2.45 -23.07
C PRO A 100 -1.18 -1.45 -23.07
N SER A 101 -2.43 -1.93 -23.08
CA SER A 101 -3.61 -1.07 -23.02
C SER A 101 -3.81 -0.46 -21.63
N LEU A 102 -3.29 -1.12 -20.58
CA LEU A 102 -3.31 -0.60 -19.21
C LEU A 102 -2.03 0.16 -18.87
N PHE A 103 -0.87 -0.33 -19.30
CA PHE A 103 0.40 0.32 -19.03
C PHE A 103 1.36 0.19 -20.21
N LYS A 104 1.95 1.31 -20.65
CA LYS A 104 3.00 1.31 -21.69
C LYS A 104 4.18 0.39 -21.35
N ASN A 105 4.49 0.24 -20.07
CA ASN A 105 5.58 -0.56 -19.55
C ASN A 105 5.05 -1.79 -18.80
N ARG A 106 5.91 -2.81 -18.63
CA ARG A 106 5.59 -3.93 -17.74
C ARG A 106 5.57 -3.45 -16.29
N ILE A 107 4.49 -3.76 -15.59
CA ILE A 107 4.25 -3.32 -14.22
C ILE A 107 4.16 -4.54 -13.28
N ASN A 108 4.85 -4.44 -12.16
CA ASN A 108 4.70 -5.34 -11.04
C ASN A 108 3.67 -4.76 -10.06
N VAL A 109 2.85 -5.63 -9.49
CA VAL A 109 1.89 -5.29 -8.43
C VAL A 109 2.19 -6.17 -7.23
N LEU A 110 2.47 -5.53 -6.09
CA LEU A 110 2.65 -6.20 -4.80
C LEU A 110 1.52 -5.76 -3.88
N TRP A 111 0.89 -6.69 -3.19
CA TRP A 111 -0.21 -6.37 -2.28
C TRP A 111 -0.02 -7.06 -0.92
N LYS A 112 -0.52 -6.40 0.14
CA LYS A 112 -0.56 -6.91 1.52
C LYS A 112 -1.89 -6.57 2.16
N VAL A 113 -2.44 -7.50 2.94
CA VAL A 113 -3.71 -7.35 3.66
C VAL A 113 -3.44 -7.29 5.15
N LEU A 114 -3.95 -6.27 5.82
CA LEU A 114 -3.95 -6.15 7.27
C LEU A 114 -5.33 -5.68 7.72
N ASN A 115 -5.96 -6.40 8.66
CA ASN A 115 -7.28 -6.04 9.22
C ASN A 115 -8.35 -5.71 8.16
N LYS A 116 -8.47 -6.56 7.12
CA LYS A 116 -9.41 -6.40 5.99
C LYS A 116 -9.17 -5.18 5.09
N ILE A 117 -8.00 -4.55 5.21
CA ILE A 117 -7.54 -3.49 4.33
C ILE A 117 -6.42 -4.05 3.47
N CYS A 118 -6.54 -3.87 2.16
CA CYS A 118 -5.52 -4.21 1.19
C CYS A 118 -4.71 -2.95 0.84
N TYR A 119 -3.39 -3.09 0.88
CA TYR A 119 -2.41 -2.10 0.49
C TYR A 119 -1.69 -2.63 -0.74
N THR A 120 -1.84 -1.94 -1.86
CA THR A 120 -1.35 -2.36 -3.16
C THR A 120 -0.34 -1.35 -3.67
N LEU A 121 0.86 -1.84 -3.99
CA LEU A 121 1.95 -1.08 -4.57
C LEU A 121 2.12 -1.46 -6.05
N VAL A 122 2.08 -0.45 -6.91
CA VAL A 122 2.19 -0.57 -8.36
C VAL A 122 3.53 0.02 -8.77
N PHE A 123 4.41 -0.74 -9.41
CA PHE A 123 5.77 -0.29 -9.70
C PHE A 123 6.35 -0.91 -10.96
N TYR A 124 7.34 -0.25 -11.56
CA TYR A 124 7.95 -0.76 -12.79
C TYR A 124 8.61 -2.13 -12.60
N ALA A 125 8.55 -2.97 -13.63
CA ALA A 125 9.06 -4.34 -13.55
C ALA A 125 10.56 -4.48 -13.25
N HIS A 126 11.35 -3.43 -13.49
CA HIS A 126 12.81 -3.40 -13.24
C HIS A 126 13.18 -2.96 -11.83
N GLU A 127 12.23 -2.53 -10.99
CA GLU A 127 12.52 -2.17 -9.61
C GLU A 127 12.83 -3.40 -8.76
N ASN A 128 13.56 -3.17 -7.67
CA ASN A 128 13.89 -4.21 -6.72
C ASN A 128 12.66 -4.59 -5.88
N ILE A 129 12.16 -5.81 -6.07
CA ILE A 129 10.97 -6.32 -5.40
C ILE A 129 11.16 -6.41 -3.86
N HIS A 130 12.38 -6.64 -3.38
CA HIS A 130 12.65 -6.65 -1.93
C HIS A 130 12.56 -5.25 -1.32
N LEU A 131 13.00 -4.22 -2.05
CA LEU A 131 12.82 -2.83 -1.59
C LEU A 131 11.34 -2.45 -1.62
N ALA A 132 10.60 -2.90 -2.63
CA ALA A 132 9.16 -2.69 -2.73
C ALA A 132 8.40 -3.34 -1.56
N ASP A 133 8.76 -4.59 -1.23
CA ASP A 133 8.19 -5.33 -0.10
C ASP A 133 8.50 -4.68 1.25
N TYR A 134 9.78 -4.36 1.47
CA TYR A 134 10.22 -3.69 2.68
C TYR A 134 9.55 -2.32 2.85
N PHE A 135 9.46 -1.54 1.76
CA PHE A 135 8.74 -0.28 1.75
C PHE A 135 7.27 -0.47 2.14
N LEU A 136 6.55 -1.38 1.47
CA LEU A 136 5.13 -1.59 1.72
C LEU A 136 4.86 -2.04 3.17
N HIS A 137 5.71 -2.92 3.70
CA HIS A 137 5.64 -3.33 5.11
C HIS A 137 5.86 -2.15 6.06
N THR A 138 6.91 -1.36 5.84
CA THR A 138 7.25 -0.21 6.69
C THR A 138 6.19 0.89 6.61
N PHE A 139 5.63 1.11 5.42
CA PHE A 139 4.52 2.03 5.17
C PHE A 139 3.28 1.63 5.97
N ILE A 140 2.87 0.36 5.92
CA ILE A 140 1.73 -0.16 6.70
C ILE A 140 1.97 0.03 8.20
N SER A 141 3.15 -0.35 8.70
CA SER A 141 3.52 -0.19 10.11
C SER A 141 3.50 1.28 10.55
N SER A 142 4.00 2.19 9.72
CA SER A 142 3.94 3.64 9.98
C SER A 142 2.49 4.13 10.11
N LEU A 143 1.62 3.79 9.15
CA LEU A 143 0.21 4.18 9.20
C LEU A 143 -0.50 3.63 10.44
N LYS A 144 -0.23 2.38 10.80
CA LYS A 144 -0.77 1.75 12.01
C LYS A 144 -0.32 2.49 13.27
N ASP A 145 0.98 2.78 13.40
CA ASP A 145 1.54 3.51 14.54
C ASP A 145 0.88 4.88 14.71
N HIS A 146 0.66 5.59 13.60
CA HIS A 146 -0.03 6.87 13.60
C HIS A 146 -1.47 6.73 14.08
N HIS A 147 -2.23 5.79 13.52
CA HIS A 147 -3.61 5.55 13.90
C HIS A 147 -3.75 5.11 15.37
N ASP A 148 -2.88 4.23 15.86
CA ASP A 148 -2.89 3.76 17.25
C ASP A 148 -2.48 4.87 18.23
N SER A 149 -1.60 5.79 17.81
CA SER A 149 -1.27 6.98 18.60
C SER A 149 -2.43 7.96 18.73
N VAL A 150 -3.25 8.09 17.68
CA VAL A 150 -4.43 8.97 17.68
C VAL A 150 -5.57 8.34 18.50
N LYS A 151 -5.82 7.04 18.35
CA LYS A 151 -6.81 6.29 19.15
C LYS A 151 -6.55 6.37 20.65
N ARG A 152 -5.29 6.29 21.07
CA ARG A 152 -4.91 6.44 22.49
C ARG A 152 -5.19 7.84 23.04
N LYS A 153 -5.13 8.88 22.18
CA LYS A 153 -5.34 10.28 22.58
C LYS A 153 -6.81 10.72 22.58
N LYS A 154 -7.67 10.10 21.76
CA LYS A 154 -9.09 10.46 21.61
C LYS A 154 -9.96 9.24 21.92
N SER A 155 -10.66 9.24 23.05
CA SER A 155 -11.51 8.11 23.44
C SER A 155 -12.68 7.94 22.46
N LYS A 156 -12.70 6.81 21.74
CA LYS A 156 -13.82 6.17 20.99
C LYS A 156 -14.83 7.09 20.27
N SER A 157 -14.77 7.08 18.94
CA SER A 157 -15.83 6.63 17.99
C SER A 157 -15.58 7.25 16.61
N ASP A 158 -15.65 6.44 15.55
CA ASP A 158 -15.65 6.86 14.14
C ASP A 158 -14.53 7.80 13.67
N MET A 159 -13.27 7.42 13.90
CA MET A 159 -12.22 7.98 13.07
C MET A 159 -12.09 7.17 11.79
N GLU A 160 -12.12 7.86 10.65
CA GLU A 160 -11.71 7.32 9.36
C GLU A 160 -10.35 6.62 9.54
N LEU A 161 -10.27 5.33 9.17
CA LEU A 161 -9.05 4.55 9.31
C LEU A 161 -7.87 5.17 8.55
N PHE A 162 -8.17 6.00 7.54
CA PHE A 162 -7.19 6.66 6.68
C PHE A 162 -7.49 8.14 6.59
N HIS A 163 -6.66 8.96 7.25
CA HIS A 163 -6.65 10.39 6.98
C HIS A 163 -5.71 10.63 5.77
N PRO A 164 -6.20 11.17 4.63
CA PRO A 164 -5.39 11.35 3.43
C PRO A 164 -4.09 12.11 3.67
N ASP A 165 -4.11 13.14 4.52
CA ASP A 165 -2.88 13.88 4.89
C ASP A 165 -1.81 12.99 5.55
N THR A 166 -2.22 12.04 6.39
CA THR A 166 -1.28 11.12 7.04
C THR A 166 -0.65 10.21 5.99
N VAL A 167 -1.47 9.67 5.08
CA VAL A 167 -1.00 8.83 3.98
C VAL A 167 -0.01 9.59 3.11
N LEU A 168 -0.37 10.80 2.68
CA LEU A 168 0.50 11.66 1.86
C LEU A 168 1.79 12.04 2.59
N ALA A 169 1.73 12.35 3.89
CA ALA A 169 2.92 12.66 4.67
C ALA A 169 3.86 11.45 4.76
N VAL A 170 3.34 10.26 5.04
CA VAL A 170 4.16 9.03 5.05
C VAL A 170 4.76 8.80 3.66
N LEU A 171 3.99 8.89 2.58
CA LEU A 171 4.50 8.74 1.21
C LEU A 171 5.60 9.76 0.88
N TYR A 172 5.42 11.02 1.29
CA TYR A 172 6.38 12.08 1.05
C TYR A 172 7.77 11.76 1.64
N PHE A 173 7.81 11.24 2.87
CA PHE A 173 9.07 10.89 3.54
C PHE A 173 9.62 9.53 3.12
N PHE A 174 8.77 8.49 3.05
CA PHE A 174 9.21 7.10 2.83
C PHE A 174 9.37 6.73 1.35
N LEU A 175 8.75 7.49 0.44
CA LEU A 175 8.77 7.24 -0.99
C LEU A 175 8.93 8.55 -1.79
N PRO A 176 10.05 9.27 -1.58
CA PRO A 176 10.25 10.58 -2.18
C PRO A 176 10.25 10.45 -3.71
N LYS A 177 9.34 11.18 -4.37
CA LYS A 177 9.16 11.16 -5.83
C LYS A 177 8.95 9.75 -6.41
N GLY A 178 8.36 8.84 -5.64
CA GLY A 178 8.10 7.47 -6.10
C GLY A 178 9.34 6.57 -6.09
N GLN A 179 10.48 7.01 -5.51
CA GLN A 179 11.71 6.23 -5.49
C GLN A 179 11.79 5.33 -4.24
N LEU A 180 12.01 4.04 -4.46
CA LEU A 180 12.24 3.09 -3.37
C LEU A 180 13.59 3.37 -2.70
N LEU A 181 13.57 3.51 -1.38
CA LEU A 181 14.77 3.77 -0.59
C LEU A 181 15.27 2.49 0.07
N LEU A 182 16.57 2.27 0.01
CA LEU A 182 17.22 1.32 0.92
C LEU A 182 17.28 1.97 2.30
N MET A 183 16.54 1.41 3.25
CA MET A 183 16.48 1.92 4.61
C MET A 183 16.67 0.79 5.62
N ASN A 184 17.28 1.12 6.76
CA ASN A 184 17.30 0.25 7.92
C ASN A 184 16.25 0.70 8.95
N GLU A 185 16.07 -0.09 10.01
CA GLU A 185 15.08 0.21 11.05
C GLU A 185 15.29 1.57 11.74
N ASN A 186 16.55 1.99 11.94
CA ASN A 186 16.86 3.27 12.57
C ASN A 186 16.44 4.43 11.67
N HIS A 187 16.69 4.31 10.36
CA HIS A 187 16.26 5.30 9.38
C HIS A 187 14.73 5.35 9.29
N ALA A 188 14.05 4.19 9.30
CA ALA A 188 12.58 4.14 9.33
C ALA A 188 11.99 4.82 10.58
N LYS A 189 12.59 4.61 11.76
CA LYS A 189 12.20 5.30 13.01
C LYS A 189 12.41 6.80 12.90
N TYR A 190 13.53 7.24 12.33
CA TYR A 190 13.79 8.66 12.09
C TYR A 190 12.75 9.27 11.15
N LEU A 191 12.47 8.66 10.00
CA LEU A 191 11.43 9.17 9.09
C LEU A 191 10.05 9.22 9.75
N ASN A 192 9.70 8.21 10.57
CA ASN A 192 8.47 8.24 11.35
C ASN A 192 8.41 9.41 12.33
N SER A 193 9.54 9.82 12.92
CA SER A 193 9.57 11.03 13.75
C SER A 193 9.36 12.30 12.93
N GLN A 194 9.91 12.37 11.72
CA GLN A 194 9.72 13.49 10.79
C GLN A 194 8.26 13.60 10.36
N VAL A 195 7.58 12.49 10.05
CA VAL A 195 6.14 12.47 9.73
C VAL A 195 5.33 13.02 10.90
N LYS A 196 5.60 12.58 12.14
CA LYS A 196 4.90 13.05 13.34
C LYS A 196 5.07 14.55 13.55
N GLN A 197 6.29 15.06 13.37
CA GLN A 197 6.58 16.48 13.48
C GLN A 197 5.84 17.27 12.40
N PHE A 198 5.95 16.84 11.14
CA PHE A 198 5.28 17.49 10.01
C PHE A 198 3.76 17.61 10.20
N LEU A 199 3.11 16.53 10.65
CA LEU A 199 1.66 16.54 10.91
C LEU A 199 1.29 17.41 12.12
N ALA A 200 2.14 17.48 13.15
CA ALA A 200 1.93 18.35 14.30
C ALA A 200 2.06 19.83 13.94
N ASP A 201 3.06 20.19 13.13
CA ASP A 201 3.29 21.55 12.66
C ASP A 201 2.12 22.03 11.78
N LYS A 202 1.61 21.15 10.89
CA LYS A 202 0.40 21.42 10.10
C LYS A 202 -0.81 21.71 10.98
N ALA A 203 -1.00 20.96 12.07
CA ALA A 203 -2.12 21.16 12.99
C ALA A 203 -2.02 22.49 13.77
N GLN A 204 -0.80 22.95 14.07
CA GLN A 204 -0.55 24.22 14.77
C GLN A 204 -0.75 25.46 13.88
N LEU A 205 -0.71 25.32 12.56
CA LEU A 205 -1.05 26.38 11.61
C LEU A 205 -2.58 26.62 11.50
N ASN A 206 -3.40 25.68 12.00
CA ASN A 206 -4.87 25.71 11.87
C ASN A 206 -5.71 26.36 13.00
N PRO A 207 -5.19 27.08 14.01
CA PRO A 207 -6.02 27.88 14.90
C PRO A 207 -5.77 29.39 14.70
N LYS A 208 -6.62 30.05 13.90
CA LYS A 208 -6.96 31.51 13.90
C LYS A 208 -6.60 32.42 12.72
N ASP A 209 -6.10 31.94 11.58
CA ASP A 209 -5.86 32.86 10.44
C ASP A 209 -7.06 33.08 9.49
N SER A 210 -8.27 32.65 9.88
CA SER A 210 -9.51 32.95 9.14
C SER A 210 -10.30 34.16 9.67
N LYS A 211 -9.71 34.95 10.57
CA LYS A 211 -10.21 36.30 10.89
C LYS A 211 -9.08 37.29 10.66
N HIS A 212 -9.20 38.05 9.57
CA HIS A 212 -8.31 39.10 9.06
C HIS A 212 -7.40 38.68 7.90
N ALA A 213 -8.00 38.65 6.70
CA ALA A 213 -7.48 39.34 5.52
C ALA A 213 -8.68 39.73 4.64
#